data_AF-A0A2G9RY21-F1
#
_entry.id   AF-A0A2G9RY21-F1
#
_cell.length_a   1.000
_cell.length_b   1.000
_cell.length_c   1.000
_cell.angle_alpha   90.00
_cell.angle_beta   90.00
_cell.angle_gamma   90.00
#
_symmetry.space_group_name_H-M   'P 1'
#
loop_
_entity.id
_entity.type
_entity.pdbx_description
1 polymer ?
#
loop_
_entity_poly.entity_id
_entity_poly.type
_entity_poly.pdbx_seq_one_letter_code
_entity_poly.pdbx_strand_id
1 'polypeptide(L)'
;MKYEQIIALYDESTNYPLDTTTTGPQYPQTTTISTSPLIFSSESYLFPIVRNLLYPYGPVIDIINPKIDDGGSPIIYLTRNIPLFGRYYSYLYVNNNGLLSFGSPISQFVPQALPVAFGNPFLAIFWADVDNRLAGDIYYRETTDPGLLSRATTDIRTYFNAVDFTAQWAFVATWHQVAYYGSSTYKVNTFQAVLSTDGNQTFLLYNYEDIQWPSLSWNGYSQDGHSALAGLNSGYDTGYYTLPGSLTISVAHLSSTSNVNVTGRWAFKVDQLHPEDTNGNIDDSTENETSTDIPLTTTPGPITTLSTTHSTTITSPFILSSGNKNF
;
A
#
# COMPACT_ATOMS: atom_id res chain seq x y z
N MET A 1 0.22 4.06 40.19
CA MET A 1 -0.67 3.31 41.11
C MET A 1 -1.16 2.10 40.36
N LYS A 2 -0.87 0.90 40.87
CA LYS A 2 -1.25 -0.40 40.32
C LYS A 2 -2.72 -0.70 40.68
N TYR A 3 -3.46 -1.34 39.80
CA TYR A 3 -4.51 -2.29 40.20
C TYR A 3 -4.57 -3.44 39.18
N GLU A 4 -4.15 -4.61 39.65
CA GLU A 4 -4.52 -5.93 39.13
C GLU A 4 -5.84 -6.34 39.79
N GLN A 5 -6.72 -7.08 39.10
CA GLN A 5 -6.98 -8.50 39.36
C GLN A 5 -8.25 -9.01 38.66
N ILE A 6 -8.10 -10.26 38.21
CA ILE A 6 -9.03 -11.20 37.57
C ILE A 6 -9.92 -11.86 38.65
N ILE A 7 -11.12 -12.33 38.31
CA ILE A 7 -11.61 -13.72 38.55
C ILE A 7 -13.07 -13.90 38.08
N ALA A 8 -13.27 -15.04 37.43
CA ALA A 8 -14.51 -15.60 36.89
C ALA A 8 -15.48 -16.10 37.97
N LEU A 9 -16.77 -16.17 37.61
CA LEU A 9 -17.79 -16.91 38.34
C LEU A 9 -18.46 -17.91 37.40
N TYR A 10 -18.37 -19.19 37.73
CA TYR A 10 -19.33 -20.22 37.33
C TYR A 10 -19.57 -21.09 38.57
N ASP A 11 -20.84 -21.18 38.98
CA ASP A 11 -21.32 -21.98 40.11
C ASP A 11 -22.20 -23.12 39.59
N GLU A 12 -22.08 -24.27 40.25
CA GLU A 12 -22.70 -25.56 39.96
C GLU A 12 -24.08 -25.68 40.63
N SER A 13 -24.95 -26.56 40.11
CA SER A 13 -25.51 -27.70 40.88
C SER A 13 -26.80 -28.26 40.26
N THR A 14 -26.89 -29.60 40.22
CA THR A 14 -27.97 -30.47 40.78
C THR A 14 -27.64 -31.92 40.37
N ASN A 15 -27.15 -32.80 41.26
CA ASN A 15 -27.84 -33.64 42.26
C ASN A 15 -28.15 -35.07 41.78
N TYR A 16 -27.65 -36.11 42.48
CA TYR A 16 -28.34 -37.35 42.94
C TYR A 16 -27.33 -38.31 43.65
N PRO A 17 -27.77 -39.26 44.50
CA PRO A 17 -27.48 -39.24 45.95
C PRO A 17 -26.49 -40.29 46.47
N LEU A 18 -26.08 -40.06 47.72
CA LEU A 18 -25.22 -40.85 48.59
C LEU A 18 -25.83 -42.23 48.95
N ASP A 19 -25.02 -43.29 48.94
CA ASP A 19 -25.25 -44.52 49.72
C ASP A 19 -24.05 -44.77 50.65
N THR A 20 -24.36 -45.15 51.88
CA THR A 20 -23.45 -45.25 53.03
C THR A 20 -23.23 -46.71 53.40
N THR A 21 -21.99 -47.18 53.46
CA THR A 21 -21.58 -48.24 54.42
C THR A 21 -20.08 -48.16 54.74
N THR A 22 -19.81 -48.27 56.05
CA THR A 22 -18.53 -48.20 56.77
C THR A 22 -17.65 -49.44 56.59
N THR A 23 -16.30 -49.30 56.57
CA THR A 23 -15.33 -49.93 57.51
C THR A 23 -13.85 -49.70 57.09
N GLY A 24 -13.01 -49.27 58.06
CA GLY A 24 -11.56 -49.61 58.13
C GLY A 24 -10.54 -48.55 57.65
N PRO A 25 -9.43 -48.31 58.39
CA PRO A 25 -8.35 -47.44 57.91
C PRO A 25 -7.41 -48.21 56.97
N GLN A 26 -7.15 -47.66 55.79
CA GLN A 26 -6.14 -48.17 54.85
C GLN A 26 -5.17 -47.04 54.49
N TYR A 27 -3.88 -47.33 54.63
CA TYR A 27 -2.77 -46.47 54.25
C TYR A 27 -2.79 -46.16 52.74
N PRO A 28 -2.36 -44.97 52.29
CA PRO A 28 -2.36 -44.64 50.87
C PRO A 28 -1.34 -45.49 50.09
N GLN A 29 -1.85 -46.23 49.10
CA GLN A 29 -1.08 -46.90 48.06
C GLN A 29 -0.71 -45.89 46.97
N THR A 30 0.56 -45.87 46.58
CA THR A 30 1.07 -45.03 45.48
C THR A 30 0.80 -45.72 44.15
N THR A 31 -0.13 -45.19 43.34
CA THR A 31 -0.39 -45.69 41.98
C THR A 31 0.53 -44.98 40.98
N THR A 32 1.50 -45.70 40.43
CA THR A 32 2.30 -45.26 39.27
C THR A 32 1.46 -45.30 37.99
N ILE A 33 1.26 -44.17 37.33
CA ILE A 33 0.61 -44.10 36.01
C ILE A 33 1.66 -44.39 34.94
N SER A 34 1.49 -45.49 34.21
CA SER A 34 2.27 -45.83 33.02
C SER A 34 1.69 -45.10 31.81
N THR A 35 2.38 -44.08 31.30
CA THR A 35 2.03 -43.43 30.03
C THR A 35 2.85 -44.02 28.90
N SER A 36 2.24 -44.86 28.06
CA SER A 36 2.80 -45.25 26.77
C SER A 36 2.74 -44.06 25.80
N PRO A 37 3.80 -43.75 25.04
CA PRO A 37 3.75 -42.66 24.07
C PRO A 37 2.88 -43.04 22.86
N LEU A 38 1.95 -42.16 22.51
CA LEU A 38 1.18 -42.23 21.26
C LEU A 38 2.10 -41.87 20.09
N ILE A 39 2.36 -42.83 19.20
CA ILE A 39 3.04 -42.59 17.93
C ILE A 39 1.99 -42.01 16.96
N PHE A 40 2.13 -40.73 16.61
CA PHE A 40 1.36 -40.12 15.52
C PHE A 40 2.05 -40.45 14.18
N SER A 41 1.34 -41.18 13.31
CA SER A 41 1.72 -41.37 11.91
C SER A 41 1.52 -40.06 11.15
N SER A 42 2.57 -39.57 10.47
CA SER A 42 2.50 -38.39 9.61
C SER A 42 1.81 -38.73 8.28
N GLU A 43 0.50 -38.54 8.21
CA GLU A 43 -0.15 -38.34 6.93
C GLU A 43 0.03 -36.88 6.51
N SER A 44 0.73 -36.68 5.40
CA SER A 44 0.91 -35.37 4.76
C SER A 44 -0.40 -34.92 4.12
N TYR A 45 -1.27 -34.30 4.92
CA TYR A 45 -2.36 -33.49 4.38
C TYR A 45 -1.76 -32.23 3.77
N LEU A 46 -1.70 -32.20 2.44
CA LEU A 46 -1.43 -30.97 1.68
C LEU A 46 -2.62 -30.03 1.89
N PHE A 47 -2.58 -29.25 2.97
CA PHE A 47 -3.34 -28.02 3.02
C PHE A 47 -2.76 -27.10 1.94
N PRO A 48 -3.57 -26.51 1.04
CA PRO A 48 -3.09 -25.40 0.24
C PRO A 48 -2.56 -24.36 1.23
N ILE A 49 -1.28 -24.01 1.13
CA ILE A 49 -0.71 -22.93 1.92
C ILE A 49 -1.51 -21.69 1.53
N VAL A 50 -2.46 -21.29 2.38
CA VAL A 50 -3.08 -19.97 2.30
C VAL A 50 -1.94 -19.01 2.59
N ARG A 51 -1.21 -18.58 1.56
CA ARG A 51 -0.23 -17.50 1.70
C ARG A 51 -1.04 -16.29 2.10
N ASN A 52 -0.88 -15.84 3.34
CA ASN A 52 -1.49 -14.62 3.82
C ASN A 52 -1.09 -13.48 2.88
N LEU A 53 -2.05 -12.82 2.23
CA LEU A 53 -1.80 -11.83 1.17
C LEU A 53 -0.90 -10.69 1.67
N LEU A 54 -1.16 -10.19 2.89
CA LEU A 54 -0.41 -9.10 3.49
C LEU A 54 0.87 -9.59 4.18
N TYR A 55 1.93 -8.78 4.09
CA TYR A 55 3.11 -8.89 4.94
C TYR A 55 2.76 -8.40 6.35
N PRO A 56 3.34 -8.97 7.43
CA PRO A 56 3.02 -8.53 8.79
C PRO A 56 3.25 -7.04 8.99
N TYR A 57 2.25 -6.39 9.58
CA TYR A 57 2.24 -4.96 9.90
C TYR A 57 1.50 -4.73 11.22
N GLY A 58 1.67 -3.55 11.80
CA GLY A 58 0.93 -3.07 12.97
C GLY A 58 1.79 -2.29 13.97
N PRO A 59 1.14 -1.71 15.00
CA PRO A 59 1.74 -0.70 15.88
C PRO A 59 2.87 -1.24 16.77
N VAL A 60 3.01 -2.55 16.90
CA VAL A 60 4.06 -3.18 17.72
C VAL A 60 5.41 -3.21 16.98
N ILE A 61 5.37 -3.28 15.64
CA ILE A 61 6.56 -3.51 14.81
C ILE A 61 6.83 -2.36 13.84
N ASP A 62 5.85 -1.50 13.58
CA ASP A 62 5.91 -0.45 12.59
C ASP A 62 5.83 0.95 13.21
N ILE A 63 6.33 1.92 12.45
CA ILE A 63 6.07 3.34 12.69
C ILE A 63 4.68 3.67 12.16
N ILE A 64 3.97 4.57 12.84
CA ILE A 64 2.63 5.01 12.46
C ILE A 64 2.71 6.46 11.97
N ASN A 65 2.16 6.73 10.79
CA ASN A 65 1.98 8.11 10.34
C ASN A 65 1.01 8.88 11.24
N PRO A 66 1.13 10.21 11.31
CA PRO A 66 0.22 11.03 12.10
C PRO A 66 -1.20 11.03 11.51
N LYS A 67 -2.19 11.20 12.39
CA LYS A 67 -3.62 11.38 12.07
C LYS A 67 -3.88 12.81 11.59
N ILE A 68 -3.56 13.10 10.34
CA ILE A 68 -3.64 14.45 9.74
C ILE A 68 -4.09 14.32 8.28
N ASP A 69 -4.93 15.27 7.85
CA ASP A 69 -5.31 15.46 6.45
C ASP A 69 -4.09 15.67 5.56
N ASP A 70 -4.04 14.98 4.41
CA ASP A 70 -2.96 15.14 3.44
C ASP A 70 -1.55 15.00 4.03
N GLY A 71 -1.46 14.33 5.17
CA GLY A 71 -0.24 14.16 5.93
C GLY A 71 0.67 13.09 5.36
N GLY A 72 1.79 12.89 6.04
CA GLY A 72 2.71 11.82 5.71
C GLY A 72 3.83 11.71 6.73
N SER A 73 4.76 10.82 6.45
CA SER A 73 5.96 10.63 7.26
C SER A 73 6.92 11.82 7.10
N PRO A 74 7.84 12.04 8.07
CA PRO A 74 9.08 12.75 7.76
C PRO A 74 9.90 11.99 6.70
N ILE A 75 11.05 12.54 6.31
CA ILE A 75 12.02 11.82 5.49
C ILE A 75 12.46 10.54 6.20
N ILE A 76 12.40 9.41 5.47
CA ILE A 76 12.86 8.11 5.97
C ILE A 76 14.16 7.78 5.26
N TYR A 77 15.28 7.90 5.96
CA TYR A 77 16.58 7.48 5.44
C TYR A 77 16.67 5.95 5.43
N LEU A 78 17.01 5.37 4.29
CA LEU A 78 17.10 3.93 4.10
C LEU A 78 18.50 3.44 4.48
N THR A 79 18.56 2.28 5.13
CA THR A 79 19.84 1.62 5.45
C THR A 79 20.59 1.10 4.21
N ARG A 80 19.91 1.09 3.06
CA ARG A 80 20.46 0.68 1.77
C ARG A 80 19.91 1.57 0.66
N ASN A 81 20.76 1.94 -0.29
CA ASN A 81 20.31 2.59 -1.51
C ASN A 81 19.52 1.61 -2.37
N ILE A 82 18.36 2.06 -2.85
CA ILE A 82 17.46 1.26 -3.67
C ILE A 82 17.56 1.70 -5.14
N PRO A 83 17.84 0.79 -6.08
CA PRO A 83 17.65 1.09 -7.50
C PRO A 83 16.14 1.15 -7.80
N LEU A 84 15.68 2.23 -8.40
CA LEU A 84 14.29 2.46 -8.79
C LEU A 84 14.28 3.37 -10.03
N PHE A 85 13.55 3.02 -11.08
CA PHE A 85 13.48 3.81 -12.32
C PHE A 85 14.85 4.18 -12.91
N GLY A 86 15.83 3.27 -12.84
CA GLY A 86 17.19 3.49 -13.34
C GLY A 86 18.05 4.43 -12.48
N ARG A 87 17.60 4.83 -11.29
CA ARG A 87 18.32 5.70 -10.37
C ARG A 87 18.39 5.09 -8.97
N TYR A 88 19.33 5.56 -8.15
CA TYR A 88 19.45 5.11 -6.76
C TYR A 88 18.87 6.14 -5.81
N TYR A 89 18.04 5.69 -4.86
CA TYR A 89 17.47 6.52 -3.80
C TYR A 89 17.92 6.04 -2.44
N SER A 90 18.21 6.98 -1.54
CA SER A 90 18.65 6.72 -0.16
C SER A 90 17.61 7.13 0.88
N TYR A 91 16.46 7.61 0.43
CA TYR A 91 15.34 7.99 1.29
C TYR A 91 14.01 7.87 0.53
N LEU A 92 12.93 7.82 1.29
CA LEU A 92 11.56 7.89 0.77
C LEU A 92 10.63 8.59 1.77
N TYR A 93 9.40 8.84 1.34
CA TYR A 93 8.31 9.36 2.16
C TYR A 93 7.08 8.45 2.02
N VAL A 94 6.33 8.27 3.10
CA VAL A 94 5.04 7.57 3.13
C VAL A 94 3.94 8.59 3.28
N ASN A 95 3.12 8.76 2.26
CA ASN A 95 2.03 9.73 2.25
C ASN A 95 0.70 9.07 2.66
N ASN A 96 -0.14 9.80 3.41
CA ASN A 96 -1.41 9.27 3.91
C ASN A 96 -2.39 8.92 2.78
N ASN A 97 -2.30 9.64 1.65
CA ASN A 97 -3.12 9.50 0.44
C ASN A 97 -2.70 8.32 -0.47
N GLY A 98 -1.93 7.35 0.03
CA GLY A 98 -1.69 6.08 -0.70
C GLY A 98 -0.47 6.07 -1.62
N LEU A 99 0.53 6.91 -1.34
CA LEU A 99 1.74 7.08 -2.14
C LEU A 99 3.02 6.77 -1.35
N LEU A 100 4.03 6.24 -2.05
CA LEU A 100 5.43 6.38 -1.67
C LEU A 100 6.14 7.30 -2.66
N SER A 101 6.97 8.23 -2.19
CA SER A 101 7.75 9.14 -3.06
C SER A 101 9.23 9.18 -2.66
N PHE A 102 10.11 9.52 -3.61
CA PHE A 102 11.57 9.32 -3.45
C PHE A 102 12.43 10.58 -3.60
N GLY A 103 11.84 11.73 -3.97
CA GLY A 103 12.52 13.03 -3.99
C GLY A 103 12.00 13.99 -2.93
N SER A 104 10.69 14.16 -2.85
CA SER A 104 10.01 15.02 -1.88
C SER A 104 8.64 14.46 -1.49
N PRO A 105 8.03 14.93 -0.37
CA PRO A 105 6.63 14.61 -0.08
C PRO A 105 5.71 15.09 -1.21
N ILE A 106 4.75 14.25 -1.58
CA ILE A 106 3.64 14.60 -2.47
C ILE A 106 2.44 14.88 -1.56
N SER A 107 1.81 16.05 -1.70
CA SER A 107 0.68 16.51 -0.86
C SER A 107 -0.64 16.57 -1.63
N GLN A 108 -0.59 16.34 -2.95
CA GLN A 108 -1.75 16.31 -3.81
C GLN A 108 -2.67 15.15 -3.42
N PHE A 109 -3.92 15.46 -3.12
CA PHE A 109 -4.97 14.49 -2.77
C PHE A 109 -5.85 14.08 -3.95
N VAL A 110 -5.86 14.91 -5.00
CA VAL A 110 -6.50 14.63 -6.28
C VAL A 110 -5.56 13.80 -7.16
N PRO A 111 -5.93 12.54 -7.49
CA PRO A 111 -5.15 11.73 -8.42
C PRO A 111 -5.20 12.31 -9.84
N GLN A 112 -4.12 12.11 -10.59
CA GLN A 112 -3.99 12.52 -11.98
C GLN A 112 -3.61 11.32 -12.86
N ALA A 113 -4.04 11.33 -14.11
CA ALA A 113 -3.66 10.29 -15.07
C ALA A 113 -2.14 10.30 -15.28
N LEU A 114 -1.54 9.12 -15.31
CA LEU A 114 -0.11 8.98 -15.62
C LEU A 114 0.11 9.14 -17.15
N PRO A 115 1.27 9.67 -17.56
CA PRO A 115 2.39 10.10 -16.72
C PRO A 115 2.17 11.46 -16.04
N VAL A 116 2.84 11.66 -14.91
CA VAL A 116 2.87 12.94 -14.20
C VAL A 116 4.31 13.38 -13.95
N ALA A 117 4.76 14.40 -14.67
CA ALA A 117 6.13 14.88 -14.63
C ALA A 117 6.42 15.83 -13.43
N PHE A 118 6.32 15.32 -12.21
CA PHE A 118 6.67 16.10 -11.00
C PHE A 118 8.17 16.28 -10.77
N GLY A 119 9.03 15.62 -11.55
CA GLY A 119 10.45 15.48 -11.25
C GLY A 119 10.72 14.66 -9.98
N ASN A 120 9.71 13.93 -9.51
CA ASN A 120 9.72 13.17 -8.26
C ASN A 120 9.07 11.80 -8.51
N PRO A 121 9.84 10.71 -8.49
CA PRO A 121 9.28 9.38 -8.66
C PRO A 121 8.35 9.01 -7.52
N PHE A 122 7.28 8.30 -7.86
CA PHE A 122 6.34 7.81 -6.89
C PHE A 122 5.74 6.46 -7.27
N LEU A 123 5.37 5.71 -6.24
CA LEU A 123 4.61 4.49 -6.30
C LEU A 123 3.21 4.82 -5.77
N ALA A 124 2.20 4.78 -6.64
CA ALA A 124 0.81 5.00 -6.30
C ALA A 124 0.16 3.66 -5.99
N ILE A 125 0.13 3.27 -4.72
CA ILE A 125 -0.50 2.00 -4.33
C ILE A 125 -2.01 2.16 -4.53
N PHE A 126 -2.57 3.22 -3.95
CA PHE A 126 -3.97 3.58 -4.10
C PHE A 126 -4.09 5.07 -3.83
N TRP A 127 -3.61 5.88 -4.78
CA TRP A 127 -3.60 7.33 -4.63
C TRP A 127 -5.04 7.85 -4.63
N ALA A 128 -5.49 8.35 -3.49
CA ALA A 128 -6.81 8.93 -3.27
C ALA A 128 -6.78 9.87 -2.07
N ASP A 129 -7.82 10.69 -1.89
CA ASP A 129 -7.98 11.59 -0.75
C ASP A 129 -8.37 10.79 0.52
N VAL A 130 -7.36 10.27 1.21
CA VAL A 130 -7.48 9.42 2.40
C VAL A 130 -7.51 10.29 3.64
N ASP A 131 -8.49 10.04 4.51
CA ASP A 131 -8.59 10.70 5.80
C ASP A 131 -8.48 9.70 6.95
N ASN A 132 -7.25 9.52 7.41
CA ASN A 132 -6.94 8.63 8.53
C ASN A 132 -7.40 9.17 9.90
N ARG A 133 -7.87 10.43 9.99
CA ARG A 133 -8.49 10.98 11.20
C ARG A 133 -9.87 10.38 11.43
N LEU A 134 -10.56 9.97 10.36
CA LEU A 134 -11.88 9.35 10.41
C LEU A 134 -11.80 7.85 10.75
N ALA A 135 -10.89 7.12 10.09
CA ALA A 135 -10.68 5.70 10.36
C ALA A 135 -9.31 5.24 9.86
N GLY A 136 -8.79 4.18 10.51
CA GLY A 136 -7.63 3.44 10.03
C GLY A 136 -6.30 4.14 10.23
N ASP A 137 -5.23 3.38 10.10
CA ASP A 137 -3.86 3.80 10.39
C ASP A 137 -2.94 3.47 9.22
N ILE A 138 -1.89 4.26 9.05
CA ILE A 138 -0.84 3.99 8.06
C ILE A 138 0.41 3.57 8.80
N TYR A 139 0.81 2.32 8.57
CA TYR A 139 1.95 1.67 9.19
C TYR A 139 3.09 1.53 8.20
N TYR A 140 4.32 1.75 8.62
CA TYR A 140 5.47 1.51 7.76
C TYR A 140 6.74 1.13 8.52
N ARG A 141 7.62 0.38 7.86
CA ARG A 141 8.99 0.12 8.32
C ARG A 141 9.89 -0.34 7.17
N GLU A 142 11.17 -0.06 7.30
CA GLU A 142 12.19 -0.89 6.64
C GLU A 142 12.47 -2.16 7.47
N THR A 143 13.04 -3.18 6.85
CA THR A 143 13.42 -4.41 7.53
C THR A 143 14.52 -5.17 6.83
N THR A 144 15.30 -5.85 7.66
CA THR A 144 16.28 -6.88 7.29
C THR A 144 15.99 -8.19 8.01
N ASP A 145 14.76 -8.37 8.53
CA ASP A 145 14.36 -9.60 9.22
C ASP A 145 14.50 -10.82 8.30
N PRO A 146 15.26 -11.86 8.69
CA PRO A 146 15.52 -13.01 7.81
C PRO A 146 14.25 -13.74 7.36
N GLY A 147 13.22 -13.81 8.20
CA GLY A 147 11.95 -14.46 7.87
C GLY A 147 11.20 -13.71 6.77
N LEU A 148 11.11 -12.39 6.89
CA LEU A 148 10.48 -11.54 5.88
C LEU A 148 11.28 -11.46 4.58
N LEU A 149 12.61 -11.39 4.66
CA LEU A 149 13.47 -11.42 3.48
C LEU A 149 13.36 -12.77 2.75
N SER A 150 13.30 -13.88 3.49
CA SER A 150 13.05 -15.20 2.92
C SER A 150 11.70 -15.25 2.21
N ARG A 151 10.64 -14.70 2.83
CA ARG A 151 9.31 -14.62 2.22
C ARG A 151 9.34 -13.79 0.92
N ALA A 152 9.94 -12.60 0.94
CA ALA A 152 10.06 -11.74 -0.23
C ALA A 152 10.83 -12.44 -1.36
N THR A 153 11.94 -13.11 -1.02
CA THR A 153 12.72 -13.92 -1.96
C THR A 153 11.87 -15.02 -2.58
N THR A 154 11.11 -15.77 -1.78
CA THR A 154 10.24 -16.84 -2.27
C THR A 154 9.12 -16.29 -3.15
N ASP A 155 8.44 -15.22 -2.74
CA ASP A 155 7.37 -14.59 -3.52
C ASP A 155 7.91 -14.12 -4.89
N ILE A 156 8.99 -13.34 -4.91
CA ILE A 156 9.58 -12.80 -6.13
C ILE A 156 10.06 -13.92 -7.07
N ARG A 157 10.80 -14.91 -6.57
CA ARG A 157 11.24 -16.06 -7.39
C ARG A 157 10.09 -16.94 -7.87
N THR A 158 8.94 -16.92 -7.20
CA THR A 158 7.72 -17.62 -7.67
C THR A 158 7.13 -16.92 -8.90
N TYR A 159 7.18 -15.59 -8.94
CA TYR A 159 6.50 -14.79 -9.97
C TYR A 159 7.41 -14.48 -11.17
N PHE A 160 8.65 -14.10 -10.90
CA PHE A 160 9.65 -13.75 -11.90
C PHE A 160 10.58 -14.94 -12.11
N ASN A 161 10.17 -15.86 -12.98
CA ASN A 161 10.94 -17.07 -13.27
C ASN A 161 12.37 -16.73 -13.76
N ALA A 162 13.35 -17.55 -13.39
CA ALA A 162 14.76 -17.42 -13.78
C ALA A 162 15.49 -16.16 -13.26
N VAL A 163 14.91 -15.41 -12.32
CA VAL A 163 15.62 -14.33 -11.64
C VAL A 163 16.58 -14.88 -10.57
N ASP A 164 17.84 -14.46 -10.62
CA ASP A 164 18.75 -14.62 -9.49
C ASP A 164 18.57 -13.45 -8.51
N PHE A 165 17.56 -13.56 -7.65
CA PHE A 165 17.23 -12.55 -6.65
C PHE A 165 17.27 -13.13 -5.26
N THR A 166 17.92 -12.46 -4.31
CA THR A 166 17.83 -12.78 -2.87
C THR A 166 17.63 -11.48 -2.10
N ALA A 167 16.46 -11.29 -1.48
CA ALA A 167 16.16 -10.07 -0.76
C ALA A 167 17.18 -9.84 0.36
N GLN A 168 17.79 -8.66 0.36
CA GLN A 168 18.71 -8.20 1.42
C GLN A 168 18.09 -7.07 2.25
N TRP A 169 17.04 -6.44 1.72
CA TRP A 169 16.33 -5.35 2.35
C TRP A 169 14.88 -5.33 1.85
N ALA A 170 13.94 -4.97 2.72
CA ALA A 170 12.57 -4.70 2.33
C ALA A 170 11.97 -3.50 3.08
N PHE A 171 10.97 -2.87 2.48
CA PHE A 171 10.14 -1.84 3.11
C PHE A 171 8.67 -2.21 2.95
N VAL A 172 7.95 -2.19 4.06
CA VAL A 172 6.52 -2.50 4.11
C VAL A 172 5.79 -1.24 4.50
N ALA A 173 4.80 -0.82 3.72
CA ALA A 173 3.88 0.26 4.04
C ALA A 173 2.45 -0.20 3.85
N THR A 174 1.61 -0.05 4.87
CA THR A 174 0.22 -0.52 4.89
C THR A 174 -0.70 0.60 5.29
N TRP A 175 -1.70 0.87 4.45
CA TRP A 175 -2.84 1.70 4.77
C TRP A 175 -3.93 0.75 5.24
N HIS A 176 -4.15 0.69 6.55
CA HIS A 176 -5.05 -0.25 7.19
C HIS A 176 -6.38 0.40 7.52
N GLN A 177 -7.46 -0.11 6.95
CA GLN A 177 -8.84 0.34 7.21
C GLN A 177 -9.03 1.85 7.10
N VAL A 178 -8.38 2.47 6.12
CA VAL A 178 -8.45 3.93 5.92
C VAL A 178 -9.77 4.33 5.27
N ALA A 179 -10.36 5.42 5.76
CA ALA A 179 -11.52 6.06 5.14
C ALA A 179 -11.10 7.12 4.12
N TYR A 180 -12.03 7.52 3.28
CA TYR A 180 -11.85 8.66 2.39
C TYR A 180 -12.26 9.98 3.06
N TYR A 181 -11.71 11.10 2.60
CA TYR A 181 -12.04 12.44 3.10
C TYR A 181 -13.53 12.75 2.99
N GLY A 182 -14.10 13.29 4.07
CA GLY A 182 -15.53 13.59 4.13
C GLY A 182 -16.45 12.35 4.18
N SER A 183 -15.91 11.15 4.47
CA SER A 183 -16.72 9.94 4.58
C SER A 183 -17.81 10.08 5.64
N SER A 184 -19.04 9.75 5.24
CA SER A 184 -20.19 9.60 6.12
C SER A 184 -20.62 8.12 6.24
N THR A 185 -19.75 7.19 5.83
CA THR A 185 -20.01 5.74 5.82
C THR A 185 -18.96 4.99 6.64
N TYR A 186 -19.22 3.72 6.95
CA TYR A 186 -18.26 2.83 7.60
C TYR A 186 -17.33 2.11 6.61
N LYS A 187 -17.32 2.51 5.33
CA LYS A 187 -16.49 1.87 4.32
C LYS A 187 -15.03 2.24 4.53
N VAL A 188 -14.17 1.24 4.47
CA VAL A 188 -12.72 1.38 4.66
C VAL A 188 -11.95 0.53 3.66
N ASN A 189 -10.73 0.94 3.35
CA ASN A 189 -9.84 0.20 2.46
C ASN A 189 -8.60 -0.29 3.21
N THR A 190 -8.13 -1.49 2.87
CA THR A 190 -6.82 -1.99 3.31
C THR A 190 -5.96 -2.38 2.12
N PHE A 191 -4.81 -1.72 1.99
CA PHE A 191 -3.84 -1.98 0.92
C PHE A 191 -2.39 -1.77 1.40
N GLN A 192 -1.44 -2.40 0.72
CA GLN A 192 -0.05 -2.47 1.17
C GLN A 192 0.92 -2.45 -0.01
N ALA A 193 2.04 -1.73 0.15
CA ALA A 193 3.25 -1.89 -0.65
C ALA A 193 4.31 -2.69 0.10
N VAL A 194 5.00 -3.56 -0.64
CA VAL A 194 6.24 -4.20 -0.21
C VAL A 194 7.30 -3.96 -1.27
N LEU A 195 8.27 -3.11 -0.98
CA LEU A 195 9.44 -2.88 -1.82
C LEU A 195 10.59 -3.76 -1.32
N SER A 196 11.26 -4.50 -2.18
CA SER A 196 12.33 -5.43 -1.79
C SER A 196 13.50 -5.35 -2.76
N THR A 197 14.72 -5.29 -2.25
CA THR A 197 15.93 -5.22 -3.07
C THR A 197 17.05 -6.15 -2.58
N ASP A 198 17.86 -6.61 -3.52
CA ASP A 198 19.15 -7.26 -3.26
C ASP A 198 20.34 -6.26 -3.34
N GLY A 199 20.06 -4.99 -3.62
CA GLY A 199 21.03 -3.92 -3.89
C GLY A 199 21.20 -3.56 -5.37
N ASN A 200 20.85 -4.46 -6.28
CA ASN A 200 20.96 -4.28 -7.74
C ASN A 200 19.58 -4.34 -8.43
N GLN A 201 18.73 -5.27 -8.00
CA GLN A 201 17.37 -5.46 -8.49
C GLN A 201 16.38 -5.03 -7.41
N THR A 202 15.28 -4.43 -7.83
CA THR A 202 14.22 -3.99 -6.92
C THR A 202 12.88 -4.46 -7.44
N PHE A 203 12.13 -5.10 -6.56
CA PHE A 203 10.79 -5.58 -6.84
C PHE A 203 9.78 -4.90 -5.93
N LEU A 204 8.61 -4.66 -6.48
CA LEU A 204 7.49 -4.02 -5.82
C LEU A 204 6.31 -4.97 -5.84
N LEU A 205 5.75 -5.25 -4.66
CA LEU A 205 4.47 -5.92 -4.52
C LEU A 205 3.43 -4.90 -4.03
N TYR A 206 2.31 -4.80 -4.72
CA TYR A 206 1.09 -4.23 -4.16
C TYR A 206 0.16 -5.36 -3.73
N ASN A 207 -0.41 -5.23 -2.54
CA ASN A 207 -1.39 -6.16 -1.99
C ASN A 207 -2.65 -5.38 -1.63
N TYR A 208 -3.79 -5.77 -2.18
CA TYR A 208 -5.10 -5.18 -1.94
C TYR A 208 -5.97 -6.23 -1.24
N GLU A 209 -6.25 -6.05 0.04
CA GLU A 209 -7.08 -6.98 0.80
C GLU A 209 -8.57 -6.75 0.52
N ASP A 210 -9.08 -5.59 0.94
CA ASP A 210 -10.45 -5.18 0.68
C ASP A 210 -10.49 -3.70 0.29
N ILE A 211 -11.23 -3.42 -0.80
CA ILE A 211 -11.40 -2.08 -1.38
C ILE A 211 -12.89 -1.80 -1.49
N GLN A 212 -13.44 -1.14 -0.47
CA GLN A 212 -14.86 -0.88 -0.31
C GLN A 212 -15.31 0.47 -0.89
N TRP A 213 -14.35 1.37 -1.11
CA TRP A 213 -14.56 2.67 -1.74
C TRP A 213 -13.49 2.89 -2.84
N PRO A 214 -13.90 2.99 -4.12
CA PRO A 214 -12.99 3.28 -5.23
C PRO A 214 -12.82 4.80 -5.49
N SER A 215 -13.70 5.62 -4.94
CA SER A 215 -13.83 7.04 -5.25
C SER A 215 -14.39 7.85 -4.08
N LEU A 216 -14.22 9.17 -4.18
CA LEU A 216 -14.77 10.14 -3.24
C LEU A 216 -16.22 10.47 -3.60
N SER A 217 -17.11 10.46 -2.61
CA SER A 217 -18.48 11.00 -2.73
C SER A 217 -18.46 12.50 -2.46
N TRP A 218 -18.29 13.32 -3.50
CA TRP A 218 -18.58 14.75 -3.41
C TRP A 218 -20.00 15.01 -3.95
N ASN A 219 -20.95 15.33 -3.05
CA ASN A 219 -22.32 15.77 -3.36
C ASN A 219 -23.22 14.79 -4.16
N GLY A 220 -23.07 13.48 -3.98
CA GLY A 220 -23.94 12.51 -4.65
C GLY A 220 -23.73 12.40 -6.16
N TYR A 221 -22.67 13.01 -6.70
CA TYR A 221 -22.22 12.80 -8.07
C TYR A 221 -20.92 11.99 -8.05
N SER A 222 -20.95 10.83 -8.67
CA SER A 222 -19.83 10.38 -9.50
C SER A 222 -20.45 9.60 -10.65
N GLN A 223 -20.63 10.23 -11.81
CA GLN A 223 -20.63 9.37 -12.99
C GLN A 223 -19.20 8.90 -13.28
N ASP A 224 -18.15 9.71 -12.98
CA ASP A 224 -16.74 9.29 -12.81
C ASP A 224 -15.94 10.34 -12.00
N GLY A 225 -16.23 10.54 -10.71
CA GLY A 225 -15.43 11.44 -9.85
C GLY A 225 -13.94 11.06 -9.80
N HIS A 226 -13.12 11.77 -9.02
CA HIS A 226 -11.70 11.42 -8.84
C HIS A 226 -11.58 10.07 -8.12
N SER A 227 -11.63 8.98 -8.89
CA SER A 227 -11.40 7.63 -8.41
C SER A 227 -9.91 7.44 -8.16
N ALA A 228 -9.56 6.48 -7.33
CA ALA A 228 -8.17 6.25 -6.98
C ALA A 228 -7.32 5.92 -8.23
N LEU A 229 -6.07 6.38 -8.23
CA LEU A 229 -5.06 5.92 -9.16
C LEU A 229 -4.21 4.84 -8.49
N ALA A 230 -4.07 3.69 -9.12
CA ALA A 230 -3.03 2.72 -8.78
C ALA A 230 -2.02 2.64 -9.93
N GLY A 231 -0.74 2.72 -9.62
CA GLY A 231 0.29 2.81 -10.64
C GLY A 231 1.66 3.10 -10.06
N LEU A 232 2.56 3.52 -10.94
CA LEU A 232 3.91 3.91 -10.61
C LEU A 232 4.43 4.85 -11.70
N ASN A 233 5.26 5.82 -11.34
CA ASN A 233 5.76 6.82 -12.26
C ASN A 233 7.18 7.27 -11.85
N SER A 234 8.07 7.40 -12.82
CA SER A 234 9.47 7.80 -12.63
C SER A 234 9.68 9.26 -12.18
N GLY A 235 8.60 10.04 -12.15
CA GLY A 235 8.61 11.50 -12.00
C GLY A 235 8.70 12.24 -13.34
N TYR A 236 8.65 11.53 -14.47
CA TYR A 236 8.80 12.07 -15.82
C TYR A 236 7.75 11.46 -16.77
N ASP A 237 7.81 11.84 -18.05
CA ASP A 237 6.88 11.41 -19.09
C ASP A 237 7.09 9.95 -19.54
N THR A 238 8.19 9.31 -19.12
CA THR A 238 8.50 7.89 -19.38
C THR A 238 8.68 7.13 -18.07
N GLY A 239 8.71 5.79 -18.14
CA GLY A 239 8.90 4.96 -16.94
C GLY A 239 7.71 5.03 -15.99
N TYR A 240 6.52 4.74 -16.49
CA TYR A 240 5.30 4.69 -15.71
C TYR A 240 4.45 3.48 -16.09
N TYR A 241 3.54 3.10 -15.21
CA TYR A 241 2.54 2.08 -15.48
C TYR A 241 1.28 2.38 -14.69
N THR A 242 0.13 2.24 -15.35
CA THR A 242 -1.19 2.44 -14.74
C THR A 242 -1.85 1.07 -14.55
N LEU A 243 -2.23 0.73 -13.32
CA LEU A 243 -2.92 -0.53 -13.05
C LEU A 243 -4.35 -0.49 -13.62
N PRO A 244 -4.89 -1.64 -14.08
CA PRO A 244 -6.24 -1.72 -14.64
C PRO A 244 -7.32 -1.13 -13.74
N GLY A 245 -8.23 -0.37 -14.34
CA GLY A 245 -9.36 0.24 -13.65
C GLY A 245 -9.05 1.54 -12.89
N SER A 246 -7.77 1.95 -12.80
CA SER A 246 -7.39 3.23 -12.19
C SER A 246 -8.16 4.42 -12.78
N LEU A 247 -8.46 5.40 -11.94
CA LEU A 247 -9.31 6.56 -12.26
C LEU A 247 -10.74 6.20 -12.68
N THR A 248 -11.19 4.97 -12.42
CA THR A 248 -12.59 4.55 -12.57
C THR A 248 -13.04 3.78 -11.33
N ILE A 249 -14.34 3.50 -11.19
CA ILE A 249 -14.85 2.64 -10.12
C ILE A 249 -14.25 1.22 -10.14
N SER A 250 -13.74 0.77 -11.29
CA SER A 250 -13.16 -0.56 -11.46
C SER A 250 -11.82 -0.73 -10.75
N VAL A 251 -11.19 0.35 -10.24
CA VAL A 251 -9.99 0.25 -9.40
C VAL A 251 -10.23 -0.60 -8.14
N ALA A 252 -11.49 -0.72 -7.67
CA ALA A 252 -11.84 -1.64 -6.59
C ALA A 252 -11.59 -3.11 -6.94
N HIS A 253 -11.56 -3.49 -8.23
CA HIS A 253 -11.28 -4.86 -8.65
C HIS A 253 -9.82 -5.27 -8.45
N LEU A 254 -8.92 -4.36 -8.07
CA LEU A 254 -7.53 -4.71 -7.76
C LEU A 254 -7.41 -5.70 -6.59
N SER A 255 -8.40 -5.77 -5.68
CA SER A 255 -8.49 -6.79 -4.62
C SER A 255 -8.91 -8.17 -5.11
N SER A 256 -9.55 -8.27 -6.28
CA SER A 256 -10.02 -9.54 -6.86
C SER A 256 -9.24 -9.98 -8.10
N THR A 257 -8.36 -9.13 -8.62
CA THR A 257 -7.53 -9.37 -9.80
C THR A 257 -6.04 -9.36 -9.45
N SER A 258 -5.17 -9.72 -10.40
CA SER A 258 -3.74 -9.94 -10.16
C SER A 258 -2.99 -10.13 -11.49
N ASN A 259 -1.71 -9.75 -11.54
CA ASN A 259 -0.79 -10.13 -12.63
C ASN A 259 0.07 -11.37 -12.30
N VAL A 260 0.10 -11.82 -11.04
CA VAL A 260 0.90 -12.99 -10.59
C VAL A 260 0.08 -14.21 -10.15
N ASN A 261 -1.18 -14.30 -10.58
CA ASN A 261 -2.14 -15.34 -10.20
C ASN A 261 -2.28 -15.55 -8.67
N VAL A 262 -2.17 -14.47 -7.89
CA VAL A 262 -2.48 -14.44 -6.45
C VAL A 262 -3.48 -13.31 -6.24
N THR A 263 -4.74 -13.65 -5.98
CA THR A 263 -5.84 -12.68 -5.82
C THR A 263 -5.44 -11.50 -4.93
N GLY A 264 -5.60 -10.28 -5.44
CA GLY A 264 -5.27 -9.05 -4.72
C GLY A 264 -3.79 -8.66 -4.80
N ARG A 265 -2.93 -9.46 -5.41
CA ARG A 265 -1.50 -9.18 -5.51
C ARG A 265 -1.08 -8.77 -6.90
N TRP A 266 -0.27 -7.71 -6.94
CA TRP A 266 0.37 -7.21 -8.13
C TRP A 266 1.87 -7.14 -7.90
N ALA A 267 2.67 -7.58 -8.85
CA ALA A 267 4.12 -7.59 -8.72
C ALA A 267 4.80 -6.94 -9.93
N PHE A 268 5.83 -6.15 -9.65
CA PHE A 268 6.59 -5.41 -10.64
C PHE A 268 8.08 -5.51 -10.32
N LYS A 269 8.93 -5.51 -11.35
CA LYS A 269 10.34 -5.21 -11.24
C LYS A 269 10.54 -3.76 -11.66
N VAL A 270 11.26 -3.00 -10.84
CA VAL A 270 11.24 -1.52 -10.89
C VAL A 270 12.64 -0.90 -10.82
N ASP A 271 13.72 -1.69 -10.89
CA ASP A 271 15.09 -1.15 -10.88
C ASP A 271 15.48 -0.40 -12.16
N GLN A 272 14.87 -0.72 -13.30
CA GLN A 272 15.10 -0.04 -14.59
C GLN A 272 14.08 1.09 -14.83
N LEU A 273 14.38 1.99 -15.78
CA LEU A 273 13.48 3.10 -16.14
C LEU A 273 12.09 2.58 -16.53
N HIS A 274 12.04 1.58 -17.38
CA HIS A 274 10.78 0.94 -17.77
C HIS A 274 10.49 -0.21 -16.79
N PRO A 275 9.34 -0.17 -16.09
CA PRO A 275 8.93 -1.24 -15.19
C PRO A 275 8.60 -2.52 -15.98
N GLU A 276 8.83 -3.68 -15.35
CA GLU A 276 8.48 -4.99 -15.89
C GLU A 276 7.46 -5.71 -14.99
N ASP A 277 6.57 -6.51 -15.56
CA ASP A 277 5.80 -7.53 -14.84
C ASP A 277 6.36 -8.91 -15.16
N THR A 278 5.62 -9.95 -14.74
CA THR A 278 6.00 -11.34 -14.99
C THR A 278 6.01 -11.73 -16.47
N ASN A 279 5.45 -10.90 -17.37
CA ASN A 279 5.43 -11.11 -18.81
C ASN A 279 6.50 -10.26 -19.55
N GLY A 280 7.26 -9.41 -18.85
CA GLY A 280 8.31 -8.55 -19.40
C GLY A 280 7.99 -7.05 -19.26
N ASN A 281 8.56 -6.22 -20.14
CA ASN A 281 8.31 -4.78 -20.15
C ASN A 281 6.81 -4.49 -20.30
N ILE A 282 6.25 -3.68 -19.39
CA ILE A 282 4.81 -3.35 -19.39
C ILE A 282 4.54 -1.97 -20.00
N ASP A 283 5.48 -1.45 -20.79
CA ASP A 283 5.35 -0.10 -21.31
C ASP A 283 4.16 0.01 -22.27
N ASP A 284 3.22 0.90 -21.95
CA ASP A 284 2.14 1.34 -22.83
C ASP A 284 2.64 2.38 -23.85
N SER A 285 3.89 2.85 -23.69
CA SER A 285 4.55 3.69 -24.66
C SER A 285 5.05 2.84 -25.83
N THR A 286 4.50 3.08 -27.02
CA THR A 286 5.08 2.61 -28.29
C THR A 286 6.35 3.39 -28.61
N GLU A 287 7.34 3.40 -27.72
CA GLU A 287 8.63 4.02 -28.00
C GLU A 287 9.58 2.97 -28.61
N ASN A 288 9.81 3.13 -29.93
CA ASN A 288 10.98 2.56 -30.58
C ASN A 288 12.24 2.95 -29.77
N GLU A 289 13.12 1.99 -29.52
CA GLU A 289 14.39 2.13 -28.77
C GLU A 289 15.43 3.09 -29.40
N THR A 290 15.05 4.30 -29.84
CA THR A 290 15.96 5.26 -30.47
C THR A 290 15.92 6.67 -29.91
N SER A 291 15.17 6.98 -28.84
CA SER A 291 15.29 8.28 -28.17
C SER A 291 16.39 8.26 -27.11
N THR A 292 17.61 8.67 -27.48
CA THR A 292 18.63 9.10 -26.51
C THR A 292 18.31 10.50 -26.03
N ASP A 293 17.42 10.65 -25.05
CA ASP A 293 17.26 11.93 -24.36
C ASP A 293 18.34 12.08 -23.28
N ILE A 294 19.33 12.91 -23.62
CA ILE A 294 20.44 13.30 -22.76
C ILE A 294 19.89 14.15 -21.59
N PRO A 295 20.28 13.88 -20.33
CA PRO A 295 19.88 14.74 -19.21
C PRO A 295 20.46 16.14 -19.38
N LEU A 296 19.61 17.16 -19.45
CA LEU A 296 20.04 18.56 -19.33
C LEU A 296 20.57 18.80 -17.91
N THR A 297 21.89 18.74 -17.77
CA THR A 297 22.60 19.28 -16.61
C THR A 297 22.58 20.80 -16.71
N THR A 298 21.65 21.43 -15.99
CA THR A 298 21.78 22.86 -15.67
C THR A 298 21.70 23.03 -14.16
N THR A 299 22.85 23.40 -13.57
CA THR A 299 22.95 23.92 -12.20
C THR A 299 22.03 25.14 -12.03
N PRO A 300 21.37 25.32 -10.88
CA PRO A 300 20.51 26.48 -10.66
C PRO A 300 21.36 27.76 -10.56
N GLY A 301 21.21 28.66 -11.53
CA GLY A 301 21.67 30.05 -11.43
C GLY A 301 20.72 30.90 -10.56
N PRO A 302 21.20 32.03 -10.01
CA PRO A 302 20.44 32.80 -9.03
C PRO A 302 19.21 33.47 -9.65
N ILE A 303 18.10 33.44 -8.91
CA ILE A 303 16.82 34.03 -9.28
C ILE A 303 16.93 35.56 -9.23
N THR A 304 16.81 36.23 -10.38
CA THR A 304 16.51 37.66 -10.47
C THR A 304 15.05 37.87 -10.86
N THR A 305 14.29 38.51 -9.97
CA THR A 305 12.90 38.92 -10.18
C THR A 305 12.82 40.03 -11.22
N LEU A 306 12.07 39.82 -12.31
CA LEU A 306 11.62 40.88 -13.21
C LEU A 306 10.10 40.84 -13.32
N SER A 307 9.47 41.89 -12.79
CA SER A 307 8.05 42.18 -12.98
C SER A 307 7.79 42.61 -14.42
N THR A 308 6.79 42.01 -15.07
CA THR A 308 6.22 42.54 -16.31
C THR A 308 4.70 42.62 -16.20
N THR A 309 4.21 43.86 -16.23
CA THR A 309 2.81 44.24 -16.37
C THR A 309 2.26 43.78 -17.73
N HIS A 310 1.17 43.03 -17.74
CA HIS A 310 0.41 42.72 -18.96
C HIS A 310 -0.83 43.62 -19.06
N SER A 311 -0.91 44.38 -20.15
CA SER A 311 -2.06 45.15 -20.59
C SER A 311 -2.96 44.25 -21.44
N THR A 312 -4.20 44.02 -21.03
CA THR A 312 -5.21 43.29 -21.80
C THR A 312 -6.14 44.24 -22.53
N THR A 313 -6.08 44.24 -23.85
CA THR A 313 -7.08 44.89 -24.72
C THR A 313 -8.18 43.85 -25.02
N ILE A 314 -9.40 44.11 -24.56
CA ILE A 314 -10.60 43.32 -24.88
C ILE A 314 -11.32 44.02 -26.04
N THR A 315 -11.52 43.33 -27.17
CA THR A 315 -12.47 43.74 -28.21
C THR A 315 -13.67 42.81 -28.22
N SER A 316 -14.82 43.33 -27.82
CA SER A 316 -16.15 42.75 -28.01
C SER A 316 -16.66 42.99 -29.44
N PRO A 317 -17.67 42.22 -29.90
CA PRO A 317 -18.65 42.75 -30.82
C PRO A 317 -20.07 42.68 -30.22
N PHE A 318 -20.69 43.85 -30.02
CA PHE A 318 -22.14 43.99 -29.92
C PHE A 318 -22.57 45.09 -30.89
N ILE A 319 -23.44 44.74 -31.84
CA ILE A 319 -24.09 45.67 -32.76
C ILE A 319 -25.36 46.20 -32.09
N LEU A 320 -25.47 47.53 -31.98
CA LEU A 320 -26.69 48.25 -31.61
C LEU A 320 -27.51 48.54 -32.88
N SER A 321 -28.82 48.35 -32.78
CA SER A 321 -29.82 49.01 -33.62
C SER A 321 -30.94 49.54 -32.72
N SER A 322 -31.34 50.75 -33.05
CA SER A 322 -32.03 51.77 -32.28
C SER A 322 -33.56 51.62 -32.18
N GLY A 323 -34.16 52.28 -31.18
CA GLY A 323 -35.33 53.14 -31.46
C GLY A 323 -36.60 52.99 -30.61
N ASN A 324 -36.63 53.68 -29.47
CA ASN A 324 -37.63 54.69 -29.04
C ASN A 324 -39.11 54.37 -28.75
N LYS A 325 -39.64 55.18 -27.80
CA LYS A 325 -41.04 55.46 -27.37
C LYS A 325 -41.69 54.47 -26.38
N ASN A 326 -42.54 54.84 -25.44
CA ASN A 326 -42.89 56.04 -24.66
C ASN A 326 -44.06 55.59 -23.75
N PHE A 327 -44.10 56.10 -22.52
CA PHE A 327 -45.16 55.96 -21.48
C PHE A 327 -45.36 54.58 -20.84
#